data_AF-A0A371D9E1-F1
#
_entry.id   AF-A0A371D9E1-F1
#
_cell.length_a   1.000
_cell.length_b   1.000
_cell.length_c   1.000
_cell.angle_alpha   90.00
_cell.angle_beta   90.00
_cell.angle_gamma   90.00
#
_symmetry.space_group_name_H-M   'P 1'
#
loop_
_entity.id
_entity.type
_entity.pdbx_description
1 polymer ?
#
loop_
_entity_poly.entity_id
_entity_poly.type
_entity_poly.pdbx_seq_one_letter_code
_entity_poly.pdbx_strand_id
1 'polypeptide(L)'
;MGDGIKRKHKERERESEEDRQARKARERQVQLRGVPRTVARTAPPRPTTTTTTTTTTPPREPSLAPANGLDDQVLRERGRSRQRSPSPSSSLTNGNELSVSPPPTPKRRRAGEVSGLDDEAVCERYGKLRKTLFTMGKDSRERNTSASIDAYHDKARAIPRFIHPFMNVHEVLTFGLAYKEQDFDWDTGDGDDNDAESEEGVEDDEESPKAIRARELTTKRELFYQYNALIDSVPGLKTDIHLMDDDQLELLADYLQKVSAQARGTDFGHIAGRIITYMNATNDNAPADAPKLPAILPKTLRGYGNYHTAYALIPPNFTESFERDWEKVCDMILKKEIRIPADDWPSFLFDLEIYNQPDEDSDLAALLRSELFKMLFKSLWTGPISVGMSGGRPDKVPGKPPIGVHYKVKAVTPRALAYTAVLAREALTAHDWSLMDLDFNNCQFFDGLISLFEEPMTSWAKKTLEYWNSEVYGNLSPQATRDMTNGRQTMAQIISSKLKRRKKVVARRSSASPPADDSAEHGQGRSDDTDDIVDSSGSGSGTSDVPPRASSPSPSGSGAGTGSSSGSSDAE
;
A
#
# COMPACT_ATOMS: atom_id res chain seq x y z
N MET A 1 3.67 35.51 45.19
CA MET A 1 4.04 35.02 43.83
C MET A 1 3.02 34.04 43.22
N GLY A 2 2.33 33.17 43.98
CA GLY A 2 1.43 32.15 43.40
C GLY A 2 0.26 32.66 42.52
N ASP A 3 -0.41 33.75 42.89
CA ASP A 3 -1.62 34.19 42.18
C ASP A 3 -1.36 34.78 40.77
N GLY A 4 -0.16 35.33 40.53
CA GLY A 4 0.23 35.82 39.20
C GLY A 4 0.32 34.70 38.17
N ILE A 5 0.79 33.52 38.58
CA ILE A 5 0.90 32.34 37.71
C ILE A 5 -0.48 31.77 37.39
N LYS A 6 -1.38 31.70 38.40
CA LYS A 6 -2.77 31.24 38.20
C LYS A 6 -3.56 32.15 37.26
N ARG A 7 -3.36 33.49 37.32
CA ARG A 7 -3.96 34.42 36.34
C ARG A 7 -3.45 34.17 34.93
N LYS A 8 -2.12 34.10 34.73
CA LYS A 8 -1.54 33.83 33.40
C LYS A 8 -1.99 32.50 32.77
N HIS A 9 -2.16 31.45 33.58
CA HIS A 9 -2.69 30.17 33.06
C HIS A 9 -4.13 30.32 32.56
N LYS A 10 -5.00 30.91 33.39
CA LYS A 10 -6.43 31.10 33.05
C LYS A 10 -6.63 32.03 31.84
N GLU A 11 -5.73 33.00 31.65
CA GLU A 11 -5.73 33.90 30.51
C GLU A 11 -5.37 33.17 29.21
N ARG A 12 -4.33 32.32 29.23
CA ARG A 12 -3.97 31.44 28.10
C ARG A 12 -5.04 30.40 27.76
N GLU A 13 -5.71 29.82 28.76
CA GLU A 13 -6.84 28.90 28.52
C GLU A 13 -8.01 29.62 27.84
N ARG A 14 -8.30 30.87 28.23
CA ARG A 14 -9.35 31.68 27.59
C ARG A 14 -9.00 32.02 26.14
N GLU A 15 -7.77 32.47 25.91
CA GLU A 15 -7.24 32.79 24.58
C GLU A 15 -7.27 31.57 23.65
N SER A 16 -6.87 30.38 24.13
CA SER A 16 -6.94 29.13 23.37
C SER A 16 -8.38 28.68 23.05
N GLU A 17 -9.34 28.91 23.96
CA GLU A 17 -10.74 28.58 23.72
C GLU A 17 -11.41 29.57 22.75
N GLU A 18 -11.05 30.87 22.82
CA GLU A 18 -11.48 31.90 21.88
C GLU A 18 -10.96 31.61 20.46
N ASP A 19 -9.69 31.24 20.31
CA ASP A 19 -9.09 30.87 19.02
C ASP A 19 -9.69 29.57 18.44
N ARG A 20 -9.96 28.58 19.30
CA ARG A 20 -10.68 27.34 18.92
C ARG A 20 -12.11 27.62 18.45
N GLN A 21 -12.78 28.63 19.00
CA GLN A 21 -14.10 29.08 18.54
C GLN A 21 -14.02 29.87 17.23
N ALA A 22 -13.02 30.75 17.07
CA ALA A 22 -12.78 31.51 15.84
C ALA A 22 -12.50 30.57 14.64
N ARG A 23 -11.69 29.53 14.84
CA ARG A 23 -11.43 28.49 13.83
C ARG A 23 -12.71 27.75 13.41
N LYS A 24 -13.52 27.30 14.37
CA LYS A 24 -14.83 26.67 14.09
C LYS A 24 -15.82 27.61 13.41
N ALA A 25 -15.75 28.91 13.68
CA ALA A 25 -16.57 29.91 13.00
C ALA A 25 -16.14 30.09 11.53
N ARG A 26 -14.83 30.16 11.25
CA ARG A 26 -14.29 30.18 9.87
C ARG A 26 -14.67 28.93 9.09
N GLU A 27 -14.49 27.73 9.66
CA GLU A 27 -14.88 26.46 9.02
C GLU A 27 -16.38 26.42 8.65
N ARG A 28 -17.26 26.93 9.52
CA ARG A 28 -18.71 27.07 9.22
C ARG A 28 -19.02 28.13 8.16
N GLN A 29 -18.24 29.21 8.10
CA GLN A 29 -18.44 30.28 7.13
C GLN A 29 -18.02 29.87 5.71
N VAL A 30 -17.00 29.02 5.59
CA VAL A 30 -16.60 28.41 4.30
C VAL A 30 -17.69 27.48 3.77
N GLN A 31 -18.35 26.69 4.62
CA GLN A 31 -19.44 25.79 4.22
C GLN A 31 -20.73 26.49 3.73
N LEU A 32 -20.87 27.81 3.91
CA LEU A 32 -22.11 28.54 3.57
C LEU A 32 -22.02 29.38 2.28
N ARG A 33 -20.89 29.41 1.57
CA ARG A 33 -20.81 30.03 0.23
C ARG A 33 -21.35 29.09 -0.86
N GLY A 34 -22.66 28.91 -0.88
CA GLY A 34 -23.35 28.38 -2.06
C GLY A 34 -23.20 29.34 -3.24
N VAL A 35 -22.59 28.87 -4.33
CA VAL A 35 -22.38 29.65 -5.56
C VAL A 35 -23.73 30.08 -6.16
N PRO A 36 -24.02 31.38 -6.36
CA PRO A 36 -25.25 31.81 -6.99
C PRO A 36 -25.25 31.43 -8.48
N ARG A 37 -26.18 30.57 -8.91
CA ARG A 37 -26.44 30.33 -10.34
C ARG A 37 -27.14 31.55 -10.96
N THR A 38 -26.38 32.44 -11.57
CA THR A 38 -26.89 33.49 -12.46
C THR A 38 -27.31 32.91 -13.81
N VAL A 39 -28.56 32.48 -13.94
CA VAL A 39 -29.20 32.23 -15.24
C VAL A 39 -30.07 33.43 -15.59
N ALA A 40 -29.61 34.26 -16.53
CA ALA A 40 -30.41 35.37 -17.03
C ALA A 40 -31.60 34.87 -17.87
N ARG A 41 -32.82 35.13 -17.40
CA ARG A 41 -34.04 35.07 -18.23
C ARG A 41 -34.76 36.41 -18.17
N THR A 42 -34.92 37.00 -19.35
CA THR A 42 -35.72 38.20 -19.60
C THR A 42 -37.20 37.99 -19.24
N ALA A 43 -37.78 38.96 -18.52
CA ALA A 43 -39.22 39.10 -18.28
C ALA A 43 -39.78 40.28 -19.11
N PRO A 44 -41.09 40.32 -19.43
CA PRO A 44 -42.03 41.15 -18.64
C PRO A 44 -43.50 40.62 -18.64
N PRO A 45 -44.51 41.31 -18.07
CA PRO A 45 -44.57 42.20 -16.89
C PRO A 45 -45.63 41.78 -15.82
N ARG A 46 -45.77 42.62 -14.77
CA ARG A 46 -46.57 42.48 -13.52
C ARG A 46 -48.08 42.84 -13.67
N PRO A 47 -48.99 42.48 -12.72
CA PRO A 47 -49.38 43.37 -11.58
C PRO A 47 -49.78 42.61 -10.25
N THR A 48 -49.19 42.87 -9.06
CA THR A 48 -49.60 43.77 -7.92
C THR A 48 -50.86 43.44 -7.07
N THR A 49 -50.66 43.06 -5.79
CA THR A 49 -51.31 43.53 -4.50
C THR A 49 -50.67 42.77 -3.29
N THR A 50 -50.23 43.31 -2.12
CA THR A 50 -50.88 43.85 -0.88
C THR A 50 -51.68 42.81 -0.03
N THR A 51 -51.67 42.70 1.33
CA THR A 51 -51.17 43.56 2.47
C THR A 51 -51.05 42.80 3.84
N THR A 52 -50.09 43.14 4.74
CA THR A 52 -50.11 43.02 6.27
C THR A 52 -50.30 41.63 6.97
N THR A 53 -50.02 41.33 8.27
CA THR A 53 -49.71 42.08 9.54
C THR A 53 -49.05 41.18 10.64
N THR A 54 -48.33 41.78 11.62
CA THR A 54 -48.06 41.47 13.08
C THR A 54 -48.25 40.06 13.71
N THR A 55 -47.50 39.62 14.75
CA THR A 55 -47.58 40.08 16.18
C THR A 55 -46.41 39.52 17.06
N THR A 56 -46.29 39.90 18.35
CA THR A 56 -45.02 40.03 19.12
C THR A 56 -45.01 39.41 20.54
N THR A 57 -43.82 39.01 21.06
CA THR A 57 -43.33 39.04 22.49
C THR A 57 -43.92 38.10 23.60
N PRO A 58 -43.23 37.84 24.76
CA PRO A 58 -41.78 37.59 25.02
C PRO A 58 -41.54 36.52 26.18
N PRO A 59 -40.52 36.53 27.11
CA PRO A 59 -39.96 35.27 27.70
C PRO A 59 -40.06 35.17 29.25
N ARG A 60 -39.43 34.14 29.87
CA ARG A 60 -39.25 34.08 31.34
C ARG A 60 -38.05 33.23 31.80
N GLU A 61 -37.36 33.72 32.83
CA GLU A 61 -36.21 33.14 33.57
C GLU A 61 -36.28 33.69 35.03
N PRO A 62 -35.33 33.40 35.96
CA PRO A 62 -34.91 32.11 36.53
C PRO A 62 -35.17 32.05 38.06
N SER A 63 -34.71 30.99 38.77
CA SER A 63 -34.54 31.00 40.24
C SER A 63 -33.45 30.01 40.71
N LEU A 64 -32.95 30.21 41.94
CA LEU A 64 -31.63 29.76 42.43
C LEU A 64 -31.64 28.50 43.33
N ALA A 65 -30.43 27.94 43.42
CA ALA A 65 -29.73 27.12 44.44
C ALA A 65 -30.16 27.31 45.94
N PRO A 66 -29.65 26.55 46.97
CA PRO A 66 -28.29 25.95 47.00
C PRO A 66 -27.93 24.72 47.90
N ALA A 67 -26.66 24.32 47.75
CA ALA A 67 -25.67 23.92 48.79
C ALA A 67 -25.56 22.49 49.41
N ASN A 68 -24.28 22.10 49.57
CA ASN A 68 -23.67 21.07 50.45
C ASN A 68 -23.94 19.58 50.14
N GLY A 69 -22.98 18.64 50.28
CA GLY A 69 -21.54 18.76 50.56
C GLY A 69 -20.90 17.41 50.99
N LEU A 70 -19.56 17.30 50.84
CA LEU A 70 -18.61 16.34 51.47
C LEU A 70 -18.67 14.82 51.11
N ASP A 71 -17.56 14.39 50.48
CA ASP A 71 -16.62 13.32 50.86
C ASP A 71 -16.95 11.81 50.99
N ASP A 72 -15.87 11.08 50.68
CA ASP A 72 -15.42 9.72 51.04
C ASP A 72 -16.10 8.43 50.51
N GLN A 73 -15.42 7.84 49.51
CA GLN A 73 -14.56 6.64 49.63
C GLN A 73 -15.10 5.25 50.09
N VAL A 74 -14.51 4.23 49.45
CA VAL A 74 -14.33 2.80 49.82
C VAL A 74 -15.47 1.78 49.63
N LEU A 75 -15.04 0.56 49.25
CA LEU A 75 -15.62 -0.79 49.44
C LEU A 75 -16.65 -1.36 48.44
N ARG A 76 -16.08 -2.08 47.47
CA ARG A 76 -16.32 -3.50 47.13
C ARG A 76 -17.58 -4.22 47.69
N GLU A 77 -18.17 -4.96 46.74
CA GLU A 77 -18.68 -6.34 46.83
C GLU A 77 -20.15 -6.67 47.22
N ARG A 78 -20.63 -7.72 46.52
CA ARG A 78 -21.79 -8.60 46.82
C ARG A 78 -23.21 -8.03 46.73
N GLY A 79 -23.63 -7.81 45.49
CA GLY A 79 -24.61 -8.66 44.79
C GLY A 79 -25.98 -8.97 45.42
N ARG A 80 -27.05 -8.78 44.63
CA ARG A 80 -28.22 -9.67 44.61
C ARG A 80 -29.03 -9.55 43.32
N SER A 81 -29.68 -10.66 42.98
CA SER A 81 -30.66 -10.84 41.90
C SER A 81 -31.70 -9.72 41.80
N ARG A 82 -32.01 -9.27 40.57
CA ARG A 82 -33.31 -8.69 40.23
C ARG A 82 -33.82 -9.19 38.87
N GLN A 83 -35.14 -9.15 38.73
CA GLN A 83 -35.90 -9.94 37.77
C GLN A 83 -35.69 -9.50 36.32
N ARG A 84 -35.73 -10.49 35.42
CA ARG A 84 -35.68 -10.31 33.97
C ARG A 84 -37.12 -10.15 33.46
N SER A 85 -37.50 -8.95 33.04
CA SER A 85 -38.75 -8.74 32.29
C SER A 85 -38.62 -9.32 30.87
N PRO A 86 -39.67 -9.92 30.29
CA PRO A 86 -39.61 -10.48 28.94
C PRO A 86 -39.70 -9.38 27.88
N SER A 87 -38.68 -9.28 27.02
CA SER A 87 -38.78 -8.52 25.76
C SER A 87 -39.44 -9.38 24.67
N PRO A 88 -40.22 -8.78 23.76
CA PRO A 88 -41.08 -9.54 22.85
C PRO A 88 -40.28 -10.28 21.77
N SER A 89 -40.79 -11.46 21.42
CA SER A 89 -40.31 -12.27 20.31
C SER A 89 -40.56 -11.58 18.97
N SER A 90 -39.51 -11.16 18.27
CA SER A 90 -39.57 -10.85 16.84
C SER A 90 -39.54 -12.14 16.03
N SER A 91 -40.67 -12.49 15.43
CA SER A 91 -40.76 -13.58 14.46
C SER A 91 -40.00 -13.19 13.19
N LEU A 92 -38.85 -13.83 12.95
CA LEU A 92 -38.16 -13.78 11.66
C LEU A 92 -38.94 -14.59 10.62
N THR A 93 -39.88 -13.94 9.94
CA THR A 93 -40.49 -14.48 8.73
C THR A 93 -39.50 -14.38 7.57
N ASN A 94 -39.09 -15.53 7.04
CA ASN A 94 -38.36 -15.61 5.78
C ASN A 94 -39.21 -15.06 4.62
N GLY A 95 -38.55 -14.42 3.64
CA GLY A 95 -39.09 -14.33 2.29
C GLY A 95 -39.94 -13.12 1.94
N ASN A 96 -39.86 -11.99 2.65
CA ASN A 96 -40.43 -10.74 2.11
C ASN A 96 -39.49 -10.19 1.04
N GLU A 97 -39.75 -10.50 -0.23
CA GLU A 97 -39.15 -9.75 -1.34
C GLU A 97 -39.52 -8.27 -1.16
N LEU A 98 -38.50 -7.44 -0.95
CA LEU A 98 -38.68 -6.00 -1.01
C LEU A 98 -39.20 -5.68 -2.41
N SER A 99 -40.48 -5.30 -2.52
CA SER A 99 -41.01 -4.67 -3.72
C SER A 99 -40.27 -3.34 -3.91
N VAL A 100 -39.18 -3.39 -4.66
CA VAL A 100 -38.29 -2.24 -4.86
C VAL A 100 -38.92 -1.35 -5.92
N SER A 101 -39.40 -0.18 -5.51
CA SER A 101 -39.76 0.89 -6.44
C SER A 101 -38.59 1.14 -7.41
N PRO A 102 -38.83 1.20 -8.72
CA PRO A 102 -37.76 1.40 -9.70
C PRO A 102 -37.08 2.77 -9.49
N PRO A 103 -35.82 2.93 -9.93
CA PRO A 103 -35.13 4.20 -9.77
C PRO A 103 -35.89 5.36 -10.44
N PRO A 104 -35.71 6.61 -9.99
CA PRO A 104 -36.27 7.79 -10.64
C PRO A 104 -35.89 7.82 -12.13
N THR A 105 -36.86 8.16 -13.00
CA THR A 105 -36.67 8.15 -14.46
C THR A 105 -35.44 8.91 -14.97
N PRO A 106 -34.99 10.05 -14.38
CA PRO A 106 -33.75 10.70 -14.80
C PRO A 106 -32.49 9.87 -14.51
N LYS A 107 -32.45 9.18 -13.36
CA LYS A 107 -31.34 8.29 -12.99
C LYS A 107 -31.28 7.08 -13.91
N ARG A 108 -32.44 6.47 -14.21
CA ARG A 108 -32.52 5.33 -15.16
C ARG A 108 -32.04 5.72 -16.55
N ARG A 109 -32.52 6.86 -17.06
CA ARG A 109 -32.13 7.39 -18.37
C ARG A 109 -30.62 7.63 -18.44
N ARG A 110 -30.01 8.32 -17.46
CA ARG A 110 -28.55 8.56 -17.44
C ARG A 110 -27.75 7.26 -17.35
N ALA A 111 -28.20 6.29 -16.55
CA ALA A 111 -27.55 4.98 -16.45
C ALA A 111 -27.64 4.20 -17.78
N GLY A 112 -28.79 4.21 -18.46
CA GLY A 112 -28.97 3.64 -19.80
C GLY A 112 -28.09 4.32 -20.85
N GLU A 113 -28.08 5.66 -20.89
CA GLU A 113 -27.22 6.46 -21.79
C GLU A 113 -25.71 6.15 -21.62
N VAL A 114 -25.24 5.92 -20.39
CA VAL A 114 -23.82 5.62 -20.10
C VAL A 114 -23.46 4.15 -20.30
N SER A 115 -24.40 3.21 -20.19
CA SER A 115 -24.13 1.76 -20.26
C SER A 115 -24.61 1.08 -21.54
N GLY A 116 -25.46 1.73 -22.35
CA GLY A 116 -26.13 1.11 -23.49
C GLY A 116 -27.22 0.10 -23.11
N LEU A 117 -27.62 0.03 -21.84
CA LEU A 117 -28.66 -0.87 -21.34
C LEU A 117 -30.06 -0.26 -21.51
N ASP A 118 -31.05 -1.13 -21.74
CA ASP A 118 -32.47 -0.76 -21.70
C ASP A 118 -33.01 -0.56 -20.27
N ASP A 119 -34.23 -0.02 -20.16
CA ASP A 119 -34.84 0.37 -18.87
C ASP A 119 -35.13 -0.84 -17.96
N GLU A 120 -35.34 -2.04 -18.54
CA GLU A 120 -35.57 -3.29 -17.80
C GLU A 120 -34.26 -3.81 -17.19
N ALA A 121 -33.20 -3.90 -18.00
CA ALA A 121 -31.86 -4.25 -17.54
C ALA A 121 -31.31 -3.26 -16.50
N VAL A 122 -31.62 -1.96 -16.63
CA VAL A 122 -31.29 -0.94 -15.62
C VAL A 122 -32.07 -1.16 -14.31
N CYS A 123 -33.34 -1.55 -14.37
CA CYS A 123 -34.14 -1.87 -13.18
C CYS A 123 -33.64 -3.15 -12.47
N GLU A 124 -33.35 -4.23 -13.21
CA GLU A 124 -32.72 -5.42 -12.65
C GLU A 124 -31.40 -5.09 -11.95
N ARG A 125 -30.58 -4.28 -12.60
CA ARG A 125 -29.27 -3.87 -12.12
C ARG A 125 -29.37 -3.07 -10.83
N TYR A 126 -30.34 -2.16 -10.71
CA TYR A 126 -30.62 -1.47 -9.46
C TYR A 126 -31.03 -2.43 -8.34
N GLY A 127 -31.86 -3.44 -8.65
CA GLY A 127 -32.21 -4.51 -7.71
C GLY A 127 -30.99 -5.30 -7.20
N LYS A 128 -30.04 -5.60 -8.09
CA LYS A 128 -28.74 -6.23 -7.74
C LYS A 128 -27.89 -5.28 -6.89
N LEU A 129 -27.77 -4.00 -7.28
CA LEU A 129 -27.01 -2.97 -6.58
C LEU A 129 -27.49 -2.77 -5.13
N ARG A 130 -28.80 -2.65 -4.89
CA ARG A 130 -29.33 -2.50 -3.52
C ARG A 130 -29.00 -3.71 -2.63
N LYS A 131 -28.98 -4.93 -3.19
CA LYS A 131 -28.55 -6.13 -2.47
C LYS A 131 -27.06 -6.06 -2.13
N THR A 132 -26.21 -5.68 -3.10
CA THR A 132 -24.76 -5.44 -2.89
C THR A 132 -24.50 -4.41 -1.79
N LEU A 133 -25.14 -3.23 -1.84
CA LEU A 133 -24.98 -2.16 -0.86
C LEU A 133 -25.48 -2.59 0.53
N PHE A 134 -26.60 -3.32 0.61
CA PHE A 134 -27.06 -3.90 1.88
C PHE A 134 -26.04 -4.88 2.48
N THR A 135 -25.42 -5.74 1.64
CA THR A 135 -24.33 -6.61 2.09
C THR A 135 -23.10 -5.82 2.52
N MET A 136 -22.67 -4.80 1.76
CA MET A 136 -21.57 -3.90 2.16
C MET A 136 -21.85 -3.23 3.51
N GLY A 137 -23.04 -2.69 3.73
CA GLY A 137 -23.42 -2.09 5.00
C GLY A 137 -23.53 -3.09 6.16
N LYS A 138 -23.66 -4.39 5.90
CA LYS A 138 -23.54 -5.45 6.90
C LYS A 138 -22.06 -5.75 7.19
N ASP A 139 -21.28 -6.06 6.15
CA ASP A 139 -19.84 -6.36 6.22
C ASP A 139 -19.00 -5.18 6.74
N SER A 140 -19.47 -3.93 6.59
CA SER A 140 -18.89 -2.74 7.21
C SER A 140 -18.99 -2.74 8.74
N ARG A 141 -20.06 -3.33 9.30
CA ARG A 141 -20.25 -3.48 10.76
C ARG A 141 -19.65 -4.78 11.30
N GLU A 142 -19.61 -5.83 10.48
CA GLU A 142 -19.04 -7.13 10.83
C GLU A 142 -17.52 -7.18 10.53
N ARG A 143 -16.88 -8.30 10.92
CA ARG A 143 -15.47 -8.61 10.58
C ARG A 143 -15.33 -9.64 9.47
N ASN A 144 -16.43 -9.96 8.78
CA ASN A 144 -16.51 -10.96 7.73
C ASN A 144 -16.71 -10.27 6.37
N THR A 145 -16.15 -10.87 5.32
CA THR A 145 -16.43 -10.49 3.93
C THR A 145 -17.36 -11.54 3.33
N SER A 146 -18.52 -11.11 2.86
CA SER A 146 -19.52 -11.92 2.20
C SER A 146 -19.10 -12.24 0.75
N ALA A 147 -19.19 -13.51 0.36
CA ALA A 147 -18.72 -13.97 -0.95
C ALA A 147 -19.42 -13.27 -2.15
N SER A 148 -20.63 -12.75 -1.94
CA SER A 148 -21.38 -11.98 -2.95
C SER A 148 -20.74 -10.63 -3.31
N ILE A 149 -19.85 -10.09 -2.47
CA ILE A 149 -19.16 -8.82 -2.72
C ILE A 149 -17.63 -8.96 -2.79
N ASP A 150 -17.10 -10.18 -2.87
CA ASP A 150 -15.65 -10.45 -2.86
C ASP A 150 -14.91 -9.76 -4.02
N ALA A 151 -15.55 -9.59 -5.17
CA ALA A 151 -15.01 -8.82 -6.29
C ALA A 151 -14.86 -7.31 -5.99
N TYR A 152 -15.77 -6.71 -5.22
CA TYR A 152 -15.63 -5.33 -4.74
C TYR A 152 -14.55 -5.25 -3.66
N HIS A 153 -14.53 -6.21 -2.73
CA HIS A 153 -13.51 -6.31 -1.69
C HIS A 153 -12.10 -6.41 -2.29
N ASP A 154 -11.86 -7.29 -3.26
CA ASP A 154 -10.55 -7.44 -3.92
C ASP A 154 -10.09 -6.15 -4.60
N LYS A 155 -11.00 -5.45 -5.29
CA LYS A 155 -10.70 -4.18 -5.96
C LYS A 155 -10.50 -3.02 -4.98
N ALA A 156 -11.25 -2.98 -3.88
CA ALA A 156 -11.01 -2.02 -2.80
C ALA A 156 -9.63 -2.22 -2.15
N ARG A 157 -9.16 -3.47 -2.02
CA ARG A 157 -7.79 -3.79 -1.60
C ARG A 157 -6.72 -3.40 -2.63
N ALA A 158 -7.11 -3.11 -3.87
CA ALA A 158 -6.22 -2.67 -4.94
C ALA A 158 -6.01 -1.14 -4.95
N ILE A 159 -6.97 -0.36 -4.44
CA ILE A 159 -6.96 1.12 -4.42
C ILE A 159 -5.62 1.72 -3.93
N PRO A 160 -5.08 1.37 -2.74
CA PRO A 160 -3.90 2.06 -2.21
C PRO A 160 -2.61 1.69 -2.97
N ARG A 161 -2.63 0.58 -3.73
CA ARG A 161 -1.47 -0.01 -4.43
C ARG A 161 -1.31 0.51 -5.85
N PHE A 162 -2.43 0.83 -6.51
CA PHE A 162 -2.46 1.19 -7.94
C PHE A 162 -3.07 2.56 -8.21
N ILE A 163 -3.86 3.10 -7.29
CA ILE A 163 -4.52 4.40 -7.46
C ILE A 163 -3.89 5.41 -6.51
N HIS A 164 -4.28 5.45 -5.24
CA HIS A 164 -3.74 6.44 -4.29
C HIS A 164 -3.93 5.99 -2.82
N PRO A 165 -2.88 5.99 -1.96
CA PRO A 165 -2.95 5.46 -0.60
C PRO A 165 -3.65 6.37 0.40
N PHE A 166 -3.75 7.67 0.11
CA PHE A 166 -4.45 8.69 0.91
C PHE A 166 -5.78 9.13 0.28
N MET A 167 -6.29 8.39 -0.71
CA MET A 167 -7.55 8.72 -1.40
C MET A 167 -8.69 8.96 -0.40
N ASN A 168 -9.49 9.99 -0.64
CA ASN A 168 -10.81 10.15 -0.06
C ASN A 168 -11.85 9.68 -1.09
N VAL A 169 -12.30 8.43 -0.99
CA VAL A 169 -13.16 7.83 -2.03
C VAL A 169 -14.47 8.62 -2.23
N HIS A 170 -15.05 9.17 -1.16
CA HIS A 170 -16.31 9.92 -1.27
C HIS A 170 -16.14 11.22 -2.08
N GLU A 171 -15.06 11.95 -1.80
CA GLU A 171 -14.69 13.18 -2.50
C GLU A 171 -14.41 12.92 -3.98
N VAL A 172 -13.61 11.90 -4.29
CA VAL A 172 -13.31 11.49 -5.68
C VAL A 172 -14.57 11.14 -6.47
N LEU A 173 -15.48 10.34 -5.89
CA LEU A 173 -16.72 9.96 -6.55
C LEU A 173 -17.67 11.14 -6.73
N THR A 174 -17.78 12.02 -5.72
CA THR A 174 -18.59 13.24 -5.79
C THR A 174 -18.05 14.21 -6.85
N PHE A 175 -16.73 14.40 -6.89
CA PHE A 175 -16.05 15.27 -7.86
C PHE A 175 -16.28 14.80 -9.29
N GLY A 176 -16.01 13.52 -9.60
CA GLY A 176 -16.21 12.98 -10.96
C GLY A 176 -17.68 12.80 -11.39
N LEU A 177 -18.64 12.88 -10.47
CA LEU A 177 -20.07 13.00 -10.78
C LEU A 177 -20.49 14.44 -11.12
N ALA A 178 -19.85 15.42 -10.47
CA ALA A 178 -20.17 16.84 -10.58
C ALA A 178 -19.51 17.50 -11.79
N TYR A 179 -18.28 17.10 -12.12
CA TYR A 179 -17.46 17.72 -13.16
C TYR A 179 -17.06 16.75 -14.28
N LYS A 180 -16.73 17.32 -15.44
CA LYS A 180 -16.11 16.65 -16.58
C LYS A 180 -14.72 17.21 -16.82
N GLU A 181 -13.87 16.44 -17.47
CA GLU A 181 -12.51 16.86 -17.85
C GLU A 181 -12.51 18.12 -18.75
N GLN A 182 -13.58 18.32 -19.54
CA GLN A 182 -13.83 19.48 -20.39
C GLN A 182 -14.25 20.75 -19.64
N ASP A 183 -14.59 20.65 -18.34
CA ASP A 183 -15.00 21.80 -17.53
C ASP A 183 -13.77 22.59 -17.02
N PHE A 184 -12.55 22.12 -17.30
CA PHE A 184 -11.30 22.72 -16.87
C PHE A 184 -10.41 23.03 -18.08
N ASP A 185 -9.90 24.26 -18.10
CA ASP A 185 -8.82 24.66 -18.97
C ASP A 185 -7.50 24.24 -18.31
N TRP A 186 -6.85 23.23 -18.89
CA TRP A 186 -5.61 22.66 -18.36
C TRP A 186 -4.35 23.37 -18.84
N ASP A 187 -4.46 24.23 -19.86
CA ASP A 187 -3.33 24.82 -20.59
C ASP A 187 -3.09 26.29 -20.22
N THR A 188 -4.07 26.97 -19.63
CA THR A 188 -3.98 28.36 -19.11
C THR A 188 -3.05 28.57 -17.91
N GLY A 189 -2.21 27.59 -17.55
CA GLY A 189 -1.16 27.75 -16.54
C GLY A 189 0.03 28.58 -17.02
N ASP A 190 0.35 28.52 -18.33
CA ASP A 190 1.61 29.04 -18.89
C ASP A 190 1.43 30.17 -19.92
N GLY A 191 0.17 30.59 -20.16
CA GLY A 191 -0.19 31.59 -21.16
C GLY A 191 0.11 33.03 -20.76
N ASP A 192 1.38 33.43 -20.86
CA ASP A 192 1.83 34.77 -21.32
C ASP A 192 1.15 36.01 -20.70
N ASP A 193 0.94 36.04 -19.37
CA ASP A 193 0.62 37.27 -18.62
C ASP A 193 1.87 38.18 -18.50
N ASN A 194 2.37 38.64 -19.66
CA ASN A 194 3.20 39.84 -19.76
C ASN A 194 2.32 41.08 -19.47
N ASP A 195 2.06 41.41 -18.20
CA ASP A 195 1.72 42.77 -17.77
C ASP A 195 1.58 42.87 -16.23
N ALA A 196 2.68 43.19 -15.54
CA ALA A 196 2.80 44.14 -14.42
C ALA A 196 4.03 43.85 -13.56
N GLU A 197 5.16 44.51 -13.87
CA GLU A 197 6.19 44.73 -12.86
C GLU A 197 5.62 45.70 -11.79
N SER A 198 5.11 45.15 -10.68
CA SER A 198 4.74 45.94 -9.50
C SER A 198 5.77 45.72 -8.38
N GLU A 199 6.77 46.59 -8.40
CA GLU A 199 7.63 47.08 -7.31
C GLU A 199 7.91 46.20 -6.08
N GLU A 200 9.21 46.04 -5.81
CA GLU A 200 9.80 45.54 -4.58
C GLU A 200 9.15 46.14 -3.31
N GLY A 201 8.59 45.30 -2.43
CA GLY A 201 8.09 45.78 -1.15
C GLY A 201 7.38 44.75 -0.26
N VAL A 202 8.06 44.37 0.82
CA VAL A 202 7.61 43.56 1.98
C VAL A 202 7.71 42.04 1.83
N GLU A 203 8.49 41.45 2.74
CA GLU A 203 8.68 40.02 2.96
C GLU A 203 7.48 39.42 3.73
N ASP A 204 6.38 39.13 3.03
CA ASP A 204 5.34 38.21 3.53
C ASP A 204 5.31 36.97 2.62
N ASP A 205 5.29 35.77 3.22
CA ASP A 205 5.34 34.46 2.54
C ASP A 205 4.02 34.11 1.78
N GLU A 206 3.30 35.09 1.23
CA GLU A 206 2.06 34.85 0.49
C GLU A 206 2.32 34.20 -0.87
N GLU A 207 2.04 32.90 -0.95
CA GLU A 207 2.12 32.07 -2.17
C GLU A 207 1.40 32.77 -3.35
N SER A 208 2.15 33.08 -4.42
CA SER A 208 1.62 33.80 -5.59
C SER A 208 0.32 33.19 -6.09
N PRO A 209 -0.69 34.00 -6.50
CA PRO A 209 -1.94 33.49 -7.09
C PRO A 209 -1.73 32.49 -8.23
N LYS A 210 -0.62 32.59 -8.99
CA LYS A 210 -0.24 31.63 -10.03
C LYS A 210 0.12 30.26 -9.44
N ALA A 211 0.90 30.21 -8.37
CA ALA A 211 1.29 28.97 -7.68
C ALA A 211 0.09 28.28 -7.03
N ILE A 212 -0.78 29.04 -6.34
CA ILE A 212 -2.05 28.53 -5.79
C ILE A 212 -2.90 27.89 -6.90
N ARG A 213 -3.06 28.57 -8.04
CA ARG A 213 -3.84 28.09 -9.18
C ARG A 213 -3.24 26.82 -9.81
N ALA A 214 -1.92 26.77 -9.97
CA ALA A 214 -1.22 25.58 -10.47
C ALA A 214 -1.44 24.38 -9.54
N ARG A 215 -1.30 24.56 -8.23
CA ARG A 215 -1.55 23.53 -7.22
C ARG A 215 -2.99 23.03 -7.21
N GLU A 216 -3.97 23.93 -7.35
CA GLU A 216 -5.37 23.55 -7.53
C GLU A 216 -5.60 22.71 -8.78
N LEU A 217 -4.98 23.07 -9.92
CA LEU A 217 -5.08 22.32 -11.17
C LEU A 217 -4.48 20.93 -11.02
N THR A 218 -3.29 20.79 -10.44
CA THR A 218 -2.67 19.47 -10.15
C THR A 218 -3.57 18.60 -9.28
N THR A 219 -4.18 19.18 -8.23
CA THR A 219 -5.13 18.46 -7.37
C THR A 219 -6.36 17.99 -8.16
N LYS A 220 -6.91 18.83 -9.05
CA LYS A 220 -8.06 18.47 -9.91
C LYS A 220 -7.70 17.40 -10.94
N ARG A 221 -6.50 17.44 -11.54
CA ARG A 221 -5.98 16.39 -12.45
C ARG A 221 -5.90 15.04 -11.72
N GLU A 222 -5.34 15.02 -10.51
CA GLU A 222 -5.24 13.79 -9.71
C GLU A 222 -6.62 13.27 -9.27
N LEU A 223 -7.57 14.14 -8.88
CA LEU A 223 -8.95 13.72 -8.60
C LEU A 223 -9.64 13.07 -9.82
N PHE A 224 -9.42 13.57 -11.04
CA PHE A 224 -9.92 12.91 -12.26
C PHE A 224 -9.24 11.58 -12.52
N TYR A 225 -7.92 11.49 -12.36
CA TYR A 225 -7.20 10.22 -12.47
C TYR A 225 -7.78 9.19 -11.50
N GLN A 226 -7.94 9.56 -10.22
CA GLN A 226 -8.48 8.72 -9.16
C GLN A 226 -9.91 8.27 -9.49
N TYR A 227 -10.76 9.18 -9.97
CA TYR A 227 -12.14 8.86 -10.36
C TYR A 227 -12.19 7.86 -11.52
N ASN A 228 -11.47 8.14 -12.61
CA ASN A 228 -11.40 7.28 -13.79
C ASN A 228 -10.85 5.89 -13.42
N ALA A 229 -9.79 5.83 -12.62
CA ALA A 229 -9.22 4.58 -12.12
C ALA A 229 -10.21 3.80 -11.22
N LEU A 230 -11.04 4.45 -10.41
CA LEU A 230 -12.09 3.78 -9.63
C LEU A 230 -13.19 3.20 -10.53
N ILE A 231 -13.76 3.99 -11.46
CA ILE A 231 -14.89 3.53 -12.28
C ILE A 231 -14.51 2.40 -13.25
N ASP A 232 -13.25 2.36 -13.69
CA ASP A 232 -12.75 1.30 -14.58
C ASP A 232 -12.23 0.07 -13.80
N SER A 233 -11.84 0.20 -12.53
CA SER A 233 -11.34 -0.93 -11.72
C SER A 233 -12.40 -1.63 -10.85
N VAL A 234 -13.39 -0.90 -10.33
CA VAL A 234 -14.42 -1.43 -9.43
C VAL A 234 -15.57 -2.04 -10.26
N PRO A 235 -16.02 -3.28 -9.98
CA PRO A 235 -16.94 -3.99 -10.87
C PRO A 235 -18.28 -3.25 -10.99
N GLY A 236 -18.63 -2.83 -12.21
CA GLY A 236 -19.92 -2.20 -12.50
C GLY A 236 -20.06 -0.72 -12.11
N LEU A 237 -19.14 -0.16 -11.32
CA LEU A 237 -19.27 1.17 -10.72
C LEU A 237 -19.64 2.27 -11.72
N LYS A 238 -19.03 2.25 -12.91
CA LYS A 238 -19.29 3.17 -14.04
C LYS A 238 -20.77 3.37 -14.40
N THR A 239 -21.63 2.37 -14.18
CA THR A 239 -23.08 2.48 -14.37
C THR A 239 -23.80 2.69 -13.05
N ASP A 240 -23.39 1.95 -12.02
CA ASP A 240 -24.09 1.87 -10.74
C ASP A 240 -24.09 3.21 -9.99
N ILE A 241 -23.03 4.00 -10.15
CA ILE A 241 -22.87 5.33 -9.56
C ILE A 241 -23.97 6.32 -9.98
N HIS A 242 -24.58 6.17 -11.16
CA HIS A 242 -25.68 7.02 -11.62
C HIS A 242 -27.07 6.61 -11.08
N LEU A 243 -27.16 5.44 -10.42
CA LEU A 243 -28.38 4.91 -9.82
C LEU A 243 -28.45 5.19 -8.31
N MET A 244 -27.31 5.36 -7.65
CA MET A 244 -27.19 5.67 -6.22
C MET A 244 -27.77 7.04 -5.87
N ASP A 245 -28.29 7.19 -4.66
CA ASP A 245 -28.44 8.46 -3.96
C ASP A 245 -27.23 8.72 -3.04
N ASP A 246 -27.18 9.89 -2.41
CA ASP A 246 -26.01 10.38 -1.69
C ASP A 246 -25.66 9.45 -0.51
N ASP A 247 -26.67 9.00 0.26
CA ASP A 247 -26.51 7.99 1.34
C ASP A 247 -25.91 6.66 0.82
N GLN A 248 -26.33 6.21 -0.38
CA GLN A 248 -25.80 4.99 -1.01
C GLN A 248 -24.36 5.18 -1.53
N LEU A 249 -24.03 6.39 -1.99
CA LEU A 249 -22.69 6.75 -2.44
C LEU A 249 -21.71 6.82 -1.25
N GLU A 250 -22.13 7.44 -0.15
CA GLU A 250 -21.39 7.47 1.12
C GLU A 250 -21.15 6.05 1.65
N LEU A 251 -22.19 5.20 1.69
CA LEU A 251 -22.08 3.81 2.13
C LEU A 251 -21.08 2.98 1.29
N LEU A 252 -21.05 3.19 -0.04
CA LEU A 252 -20.06 2.57 -0.91
C LEU A 252 -18.66 3.11 -0.63
N ALA A 253 -18.51 4.43 -0.55
CA ALA A 253 -17.24 5.09 -0.31
C ALA A 253 -16.60 4.63 1.00
N ASP A 254 -17.37 4.60 2.09
CA ASP A 254 -16.96 4.08 3.40
C ASP A 254 -16.48 2.63 3.33
N TYR A 255 -17.21 1.76 2.60
CA TYR A 255 -16.81 0.37 2.41
C TYR A 255 -15.47 0.26 1.67
N LEU A 256 -15.32 0.98 0.55
CA LEU A 256 -14.07 1.02 -0.23
C LEU A 256 -12.91 1.57 0.60
N GLN A 257 -13.13 2.66 1.37
CA GLN A 257 -12.15 3.28 2.25
C GLN A 257 -11.71 2.33 3.37
N LYS A 258 -12.66 1.66 4.05
CA LYS A 258 -12.40 0.66 5.09
C LYS A 258 -11.51 -0.47 4.56
N VAL A 259 -11.86 -1.04 3.41
CA VAL A 259 -11.13 -2.19 2.84
C VAL A 259 -9.76 -1.77 2.27
N SER A 260 -9.65 -0.58 1.69
CA SER A 260 -8.38 0.05 1.29
C SER A 260 -7.44 0.20 2.49
N ALA A 261 -7.92 0.77 3.60
CA ALA A 261 -7.15 0.91 4.84
C ALA A 261 -6.71 -0.45 5.41
N GLN A 262 -7.55 -1.48 5.34
CA GLN A 262 -7.18 -2.85 5.74
C GLN A 262 -6.10 -3.47 4.83
N ALA A 263 -6.13 -3.22 3.52
CA ALA A 263 -5.07 -3.65 2.62
C ALA A 263 -3.75 -2.96 2.96
N ARG A 264 -3.79 -1.63 3.12
CA ARG A 264 -2.64 -0.82 3.52
C ARG A 264 -2.03 -1.28 4.84
N GLY A 265 -2.84 -1.57 5.85
CA GLY A 265 -2.37 -2.14 7.12
C GLY A 265 -1.74 -3.54 6.98
N THR A 266 -2.23 -4.36 6.03
CA THR A 266 -1.64 -5.68 5.72
C THR A 266 -0.24 -5.52 5.11
N ASP A 267 -0.13 -4.64 4.12
CA ASP A 267 1.10 -4.37 3.36
C ASP A 267 2.16 -3.68 4.23
N PHE A 268 1.71 -2.71 5.04
CA PHE A 268 2.51 -2.07 6.08
C PHE A 268 3.11 -3.10 7.05
N GLY A 269 2.29 -3.99 7.61
CA GLY A 269 2.77 -5.04 8.52
C GLY A 269 3.79 -5.98 7.86
N HIS A 270 3.67 -6.21 6.55
CA HIS A 270 4.63 -7.01 5.78
C HIS A 270 6.02 -6.35 5.69
N ILE A 271 6.06 -5.03 5.43
CA ILE A 271 7.29 -4.23 5.37
C ILE A 271 7.86 -3.98 6.77
N ALA A 272 7.06 -3.53 7.72
CA ALA A 272 7.51 -3.14 9.06
C ALA A 272 8.12 -4.31 9.87
N GLY A 273 7.68 -5.54 9.60
CA GLY A 273 8.24 -6.78 10.15
C GLY A 273 9.53 -7.27 9.49
N ARG A 274 10.03 -6.61 8.44
CA ARG A 274 11.23 -7.03 7.68
C ARG A 274 12.26 -5.93 7.45
N ILE A 275 11.85 -4.66 7.47
CA ILE A 275 12.72 -3.53 7.14
C ILE A 275 14.05 -3.54 7.92
N ILE A 276 14.01 -3.86 9.22
CA ILE A 276 15.23 -3.96 10.05
C ILE A 276 16.13 -5.11 9.62
N THR A 277 15.57 -6.25 9.20
CA THR A 277 16.35 -7.38 8.66
C THR A 277 17.00 -7.02 7.32
N TYR A 278 16.32 -6.23 6.49
CA TYR A 278 16.88 -5.77 5.21
C TYR A 278 17.92 -4.67 5.42
N MET A 279 17.71 -3.73 6.34
CA MET A 279 18.74 -2.77 6.76
C MET A 279 20.00 -3.51 7.24
N ASN A 280 19.87 -4.49 8.14
CA ASN A 280 21.03 -5.30 8.57
C ASN A 280 21.75 -6.02 7.42
N ALA A 281 21.04 -6.36 6.33
CA ALA A 281 21.60 -7.02 5.15
C ALA A 281 22.19 -6.05 4.11
N THR A 282 22.01 -4.73 4.29
CA THR A 282 22.59 -3.68 3.43
C THR A 282 23.52 -2.73 4.22
N ASN A 283 23.80 -3.02 5.49
CA ASN A 283 24.57 -2.16 6.40
C ASN A 283 26.07 -2.55 6.43
N ASP A 284 26.61 -3.04 5.32
CA ASP A 284 28.01 -3.48 5.23
C ASP A 284 29.00 -2.30 5.32
N ASN A 285 28.57 -1.09 4.95
CA ASN A 285 29.38 0.13 4.89
C ASN A 285 29.10 1.15 6.01
N ALA A 286 28.50 0.75 7.13
CA ALA A 286 28.26 1.68 8.24
C ALA A 286 29.57 2.19 8.89
N PRO A 287 29.63 3.46 9.34
CA PRO A 287 30.79 3.98 10.08
C PRO A 287 31.16 3.11 11.28
N ALA A 288 32.46 2.97 11.54
CA ALA A 288 32.96 2.04 12.58
C ALA A 288 32.58 2.44 14.02
N ASP A 289 32.26 3.71 14.22
CA ASP A 289 31.78 4.34 15.44
C ASP A 289 30.24 4.44 15.52
N ALA A 290 29.52 4.10 14.45
CA ALA A 290 28.06 4.05 14.45
C ALA A 290 27.54 3.06 15.52
N PRO A 291 26.42 3.37 16.21
CA PRO A 291 25.69 2.40 17.00
C PRO A 291 25.41 1.12 16.20
N LYS A 292 25.32 -0.03 16.88
CA LYS A 292 24.99 -1.30 16.20
C LYS A 292 23.48 -1.46 16.04
N LEU A 293 23.03 -1.71 14.82
CA LEU A 293 21.63 -2.07 14.53
C LEU A 293 21.29 -3.40 15.22
N PRO A 294 20.33 -3.46 16.16
CA PRO A 294 19.86 -4.74 16.66
C PRO A 294 19.13 -5.52 15.55
N ALA A 295 19.26 -6.85 15.57
CA ALA A 295 18.56 -7.73 14.63
C ALA A 295 17.02 -7.59 14.67
N ILE A 296 16.48 -7.11 15.79
CA ILE A 296 15.07 -6.77 15.98
C ILE A 296 14.99 -5.39 16.64
N LEU A 297 14.42 -4.41 15.94
CA LEU A 297 14.09 -3.08 16.48
C LEU A 297 12.54 -2.91 16.48
N PRO A 298 11.88 -2.90 17.65
CA PRO A 298 10.45 -2.61 17.78
C PRO A 298 10.08 -1.27 17.13
N LYS A 299 8.88 -1.16 16.52
CA LYS A 299 8.47 0.07 15.80
C LYS A 299 8.58 1.32 16.68
N THR A 300 8.15 1.24 17.94
CA THR A 300 8.18 2.36 18.91
C THR A 300 9.58 2.88 19.25
N LEU A 301 10.65 2.20 18.83
CA LEU A 301 12.06 2.60 19.02
C LEU A 301 12.74 2.98 17.70
N ARG A 302 11.96 3.28 16.66
CA ARG A 302 12.43 3.76 15.34
C ARG A 302 12.30 5.29 15.25
N GLY A 303 12.38 5.84 14.05
CA GLY A 303 12.37 7.27 13.76
C GLY A 303 13.67 7.95 14.19
N TYR A 304 13.58 9.24 14.51
CA TYR A 304 14.70 10.06 14.98
C TYR A 304 15.25 9.65 16.36
N GLY A 305 14.60 8.71 17.07
CA GLY A 305 15.13 8.14 18.31
C GLY A 305 16.19 7.03 18.13
N ASN A 306 16.55 6.68 16.89
CA ASN A 306 17.53 5.62 16.60
C ASN A 306 18.37 5.97 15.36
N TYR A 307 19.70 5.89 15.52
CA TYR A 307 20.70 6.22 14.49
C TYR A 307 20.34 5.71 13.09
N HIS A 308 20.15 4.40 12.88
CA HIS A 308 19.95 3.86 11.52
C HIS A 308 18.61 4.25 10.91
N THR A 309 17.53 4.28 11.69
CA THR A 309 16.23 4.68 11.15
C THR A 309 16.15 6.18 10.92
N ALA A 310 16.86 6.98 11.71
CA ALA A 310 17.03 8.41 11.48
C ALA A 310 17.88 8.69 10.23
N TYR A 311 19.04 8.04 10.08
CA TYR A 311 19.90 8.12 8.89
C TYR A 311 19.13 7.77 7.60
N ALA A 312 18.30 6.72 7.65
CA ALA A 312 17.45 6.33 6.54
C ALA A 312 16.35 7.36 6.21
N LEU A 313 15.90 8.16 7.20
CA LEU A 313 14.82 9.14 7.06
C LEU A 313 15.28 10.54 6.66
N ILE A 314 16.50 10.96 7.01
CA ILE A 314 17.05 12.26 6.61
C ILE A 314 17.37 12.30 5.11
N PRO A 315 17.42 13.50 4.49
CA PRO A 315 17.88 13.65 3.10
C PRO A 315 19.37 13.36 2.91
N PRO A 316 19.80 12.89 1.71
CA PRO A 316 21.20 12.57 1.42
C PRO A 316 22.18 13.74 1.66
N ASN A 317 21.80 14.96 1.28
CA ASN A 317 22.61 16.17 1.50
C ASN A 317 22.83 16.53 2.99
N PHE A 318 22.13 15.87 3.92
CA PHE A 318 22.28 16.08 5.37
C PHE A 318 23.11 15.01 6.07
N THR A 319 23.52 13.96 5.35
CA THR A 319 24.26 12.80 5.89
C THR A 319 25.57 13.18 6.57
N GLU A 320 26.41 14.03 5.96
CA GLU A 320 27.67 14.49 6.57
C GLU A 320 27.44 15.21 7.92
N SER A 321 26.44 16.09 7.99
CA SER A 321 26.12 16.80 9.23
C SER A 321 25.51 15.90 10.30
N PHE A 322 24.81 14.85 9.89
CA PHE A 322 24.28 13.82 10.78
C PHE A 322 25.38 12.90 11.31
N GLU A 323 26.31 12.44 10.47
CA GLU A 323 27.42 11.56 10.89
C GLU A 323 28.33 12.24 11.93
N ARG A 324 28.49 13.57 11.84
CA ARG A 324 29.26 14.36 12.82
C ARG A 324 28.62 14.45 14.22
N ASP A 325 27.29 14.56 14.32
CA ASP A 325 26.58 14.74 15.60
C ASP A 325 25.08 14.35 15.47
N TRP A 326 24.83 13.04 15.32
CA TRP A 326 23.50 12.53 15.01
C TRP A 326 22.48 12.76 16.14
N GLU A 327 22.91 12.72 17.40
CA GLU A 327 22.05 12.91 18.57
C GLU A 327 21.50 14.33 18.60
N LYS A 328 22.38 15.33 18.39
CA LYS A 328 21.97 16.74 18.31
C LYS A 328 21.08 16.99 17.10
N VAL A 329 21.41 16.45 15.93
CA VAL A 329 20.56 16.58 14.73
C VAL A 329 19.16 16.02 14.98
N CYS A 330 19.05 14.83 15.57
CA CYS A 330 17.77 14.22 15.89
C CYS A 330 16.98 15.02 16.95
N ASP A 331 17.65 15.54 17.99
CA ASP A 331 17.04 16.39 19.01
C ASP A 331 16.51 17.71 18.40
N MET A 332 17.26 18.34 17.50
CA MET A 332 16.82 19.53 16.75
C MET A 332 15.62 19.24 15.84
N ILE A 333 15.59 18.09 15.14
CA ILE A 333 14.42 17.66 14.34
C ILE A 333 13.20 17.44 15.24
N LEU A 334 13.36 16.71 16.36
CA LEU A 334 12.26 16.43 17.31
C LEU A 334 11.72 17.69 17.99
N LYS A 335 12.56 18.71 18.19
CA LYS A 335 12.18 20.04 18.69
C LYS A 335 11.59 20.96 17.61
N LYS A 336 11.59 20.55 16.34
CA LYS A 336 11.23 21.36 15.16
C LYS A 336 12.12 22.59 14.94
N GLU A 337 13.39 22.50 15.38
CA GLU A 337 14.43 23.47 15.04
C GLU A 337 15.01 23.19 13.64
N ILE A 338 14.96 21.94 13.19
CA ILE A 338 15.21 21.52 11.80
C ILE A 338 13.89 21.00 11.22
N ARG A 339 13.46 21.58 10.09
CA ARG A 339 12.29 21.14 9.32
C ARG A 339 12.73 20.26 8.16
N ILE A 340 12.11 19.10 8.01
CA ILE A 340 12.27 18.21 6.85
C ILE A 340 10.91 18.16 6.12
N PRO A 341 10.70 18.96 5.05
CA PRO A 341 9.48 18.95 4.24
C PRO A 341 9.33 17.64 3.43
N ALA A 342 8.18 17.47 2.77
CA ALA A 342 7.88 16.28 1.96
C ALA A 342 8.76 16.13 0.71
N ASP A 343 9.35 17.24 0.25
CA ASP A 343 10.20 17.32 -0.94
C ASP A 343 11.67 16.96 -0.62
N ASP A 344 12.04 17.02 0.65
CA ASP A 344 13.34 16.58 1.18
C ASP A 344 13.32 15.05 1.35
N TRP A 345 13.61 14.34 0.25
CA TRP A 345 13.37 12.90 0.17
C TRP A 345 14.33 12.05 1.02
N PRO A 346 13.82 11.02 1.73
CA PRO A 346 14.64 10.17 2.59
C PRO A 346 15.78 9.43 1.88
N SER A 347 16.95 9.37 2.54
CA SER A 347 18.15 8.66 2.07
C SER A 347 17.91 7.19 1.73
N PHE A 348 16.92 6.52 2.33
CA PHE A 348 16.60 5.13 1.96
C PHE A 348 16.15 4.95 0.50
N LEU A 349 15.82 6.01 -0.23
CA LEU A 349 15.53 5.94 -1.67
C LEU A 349 16.79 5.97 -2.54
N PHE A 350 17.89 6.52 -2.04
CA PHE A 350 19.09 6.82 -2.82
C PHE A 350 20.15 5.74 -2.68
N ASP A 351 20.83 5.43 -3.78
CA ASP A 351 22.12 4.77 -3.71
C ASP A 351 23.19 5.82 -3.34
N LEU A 352 23.64 5.80 -2.09
CA LEU A 352 24.57 6.81 -1.57
C LEU A 352 25.98 6.69 -2.18
N GLU A 353 26.36 5.53 -2.75
CA GLU A 353 27.63 5.39 -3.48
C GLU A 353 27.56 6.04 -4.86
N ILE A 354 26.37 6.12 -5.46
CA ILE A 354 26.12 6.88 -6.69
C ILE A 354 25.96 8.37 -6.36
N TYR A 355 25.16 8.71 -5.34
CA TYR A 355 24.86 10.10 -4.97
C TYR A 355 26.12 10.92 -4.64
N ASN A 356 27.08 10.31 -3.95
CA ASN A 356 28.33 10.98 -3.56
C ASN A 356 29.37 11.08 -4.71
N GLN A 357 29.03 10.69 -5.94
CA GLN A 357 29.91 10.87 -7.10
C GLN A 357 29.86 12.33 -7.59
N PRO A 358 30.99 12.89 -8.04
CA PRO A 358 31.09 14.30 -8.45
C PRO A 358 30.49 14.60 -9.84
N ASP A 359 29.72 13.67 -10.41
CA ASP A 359 29.08 13.82 -11.72
C ASP A 359 27.80 14.66 -11.60
N GLU A 360 27.51 15.52 -12.59
CA GLU A 360 26.40 16.50 -12.52
C GLU A 360 24.99 15.89 -12.41
N ASP A 361 24.80 14.63 -12.85
CA ASP A 361 23.53 13.88 -12.81
C ASP A 361 23.48 12.84 -11.67
N SER A 362 24.42 12.85 -10.71
CA SER A 362 24.61 11.77 -9.73
C SER A 362 23.43 11.60 -8.76
N ASP A 363 22.76 12.69 -8.40
CA ASP A 363 21.59 12.72 -7.52
C ASP A 363 20.38 12.00 -8.15
N LEU A 364 20.09 12.33 -9.41
CA LEU A 364 19.02 11.76 -10.20
C LEU A 364 19.36 10.32 -10.60
N ALA A 365 20.63 10.01 -10.86
CA ALA A 365 21.09 8.64 -11.11
C ALA A 365 20.93 7.73 -9.87
N ALA A 366 21.17 8.26 -8.67
CA ALA A 366 21.02 7.54 -7.39
C ALA A 366 19.56 7.35 -6.95
N LEU A 367 18.66 8.22 -7.37
CA LEU A 367 17.26 8.24 -6.95
C LEU A 367 16.51 6.94 -7.30
N LEU A 368 15.81 6.38 -6.31
CA LEU A 368 15.11 5.09 -6.36
C LEU A 368 16.04 3.90 -6.69
N ARG A 369 17.35 3.99 -6.41
CA ARG A 369 18.33 2.91 -6.63
C ARG A 369 18.81 2.17 -5.39
N SER A 370 18.54 2.69 -4.19
CA SER A 370 18.93 2.06 -2.92
C SER A 370 18.60 0.56 -2.88
N GLU A 371 19.57 -0.27 -2.50
CA GLU A 371 19.37 -1.71 -2.33
C GLU A 371 18.27 -1.99 -1.28
N LEU A 372 18.23 -1.23 -0.18
CA LEU A 372 17.19 -1.37 0.84
C LEU A 372 15.79 -1.17 0.25
N PHE A 373 15.60 -0.13 -0.57
CA PHE A 373 14.32 0.14 -1.23
C PHE A 373 13.96 -0.96 -2.24
N LYS A 374 14.94 -1.47 -3.01
CA LYS A 374 14.78 -2.62 -3.91
C LYS A 374 14.37 -3.89 -3.17
N MET A 375 15.01 -4.20 -2.04
CA MET A 375 14.64 -5.34 -1.19
C MET A 375 13.20 -5.20 -0.67
N LEU A 376 12.81 -4.01 -0.20
CA LEU A 376 11.46 -3.72 0.29
C LEU A 376 10.39 -3.88 -0.80
N PHE A 377 10.64 -3.33 -2.00
CA PHE A 377 9.75 -3.45 -3.15
C PHE A 377 9.56 -4.91 -3.56
N LYS A 378 10.66 -5.66 -3.77
CA LYS A 378 10.59 -7.08 -4.15
C LYS A 378 9.90 -7.91 -3.07
N SER A 379 10.15 -7.62 -1.80
CA SER A 379 9.47 -8.29 -0.69
C SER A 379 7.95 -8.11 -0.74
N LEU A 380 7.47 -6.88 -0.97
CA LEU A 380 6.04 -6.56 -1.05
C LEU A 380 5.35 -7.11 -2.31
N TRP A 381 5.95 -6.86 -3.48
CA TRP A 381 5.30 -7.10 -4.78
C TRP A 381 5.50 -8.53 -5.31
N THR A 382 6.69 -9.08 -5.13
CA THR A 382 7.09 -10.41 -5.64
C THR A 382 7.36 -11.45 -4.55
N GLY A 383 7.29 -11.05 -3.29
CA GLY A 383 7.38 -11.90 -2.10
C GLY A 383 8.80 -11.98 -1.53
N PRO A 384 8.97 -12.25 -0.21
CA PRO A 384 10.27 -12.19 0.46
C PRO A 384 11.39 -13.05 -0.14
N ILE A 385 11.05 -14.17 -0.79
CA ILE A 385 12.02 -15.07 -1.43
C ILE A 385 12.68 -14.41 -2.65
N SER A 386 11.96 -13.54 -3.36
CA SER A 386 12.48 -12.86 -4.56
C SER A 386 13.57 -11.83 -4.27
N VAL A 387 13.72 -11.40 -3.01
CA VAL A 387 14.61 -10.31 -2.62
C VAL A 387 16.06 -10.58 -3.06
N GLY A 388 16.61 -11.75 -2.70
CA GLY A 388 17.96 -12.17 -3.10
C GLY A 388 18.07 -12.81 -4.49
N MET A 389 17.02 -12.77 -5.31
CA MET A 389 17.06 -13.30 -6.68
C MET A 389 17.37 -12.17 -7.68
N SER A 390 18.36 -12.37 -8.55
CA SER A 390 18.58 -11.46 -9.68
C SER A 390 17.46 -11.61 -10.72
N GLY A 391 16.99 -10.49 -11.25
CA GLY A 391 16.06 -10.47 -12.36
C GLY A 391 14.64 -10.99 -12.10
N GLY A 392 14.18 -11.16 -10.85
CA GLY A 392 12.74 -11.26 -10.56
C GLY A 392 12.31 -12.34 -9.58
N ARG A 393 11.19 -13.02 -9.86
CA ARG A 393 10.44 -13.82 -8.87
C ARG A 393 10.45 -15.33 -9.17
N PRO A 394 10.36 -16.21 -8.17
CA PRO A 394 10.24 -17.65 -8.40
C PRO A 394 8.84 -17.99 -8.97
N ASP A 395 8.78 -18.96 -9.90
CA ASP A 395 7.53 -19.38 -10.57
C ASP A 395 6.43 -19.83 -9.62
N LYS A 396 6.82 -20.40 -8.48
CA LYS A 396 5.93 -20.92 -7.45
C LYS A 396 6.45 -20.51 -6.07
N VAL A 397 5.60 -19.80 -5.32
CA VAL A 397 5.81 -19.47 -3.90
C VAL A 397 4.79 -20.27 -3.09
N PRO A 398 5.20 -21.01 -2.04
CA PRO A 398 4.25 -21.64 -1.14
C PRO A 398 3.53 -20.58 -0.28
N GLY A 399 2.21 -20.73 -0.11
CA GLY A 399 1.39 -19.82 0.70
C GLY A 399 0.52 -18.87 -0.13
N LYS A 400 0.27 -17.66 0.39
CA LYS A 400 -0.52 -16.64 -0.31
C LYS A 400 0.26 -16.08 -1.50
N PRO A 401 -0.38 -15.88 -2.68
CA PRO A 401 0.28 -15.28 -3.82
C PRO A 401 0.76 -13.84 -3.49
N PRO A 402 2.00 -13.46 -3.89
CA PRO A 402 2.45 -12.07 -3.84
C PRO A 402 1.51 -11.13 -4.61
N ILE A 403 1.53 -9.83 -4.27
CA ILE A 403 0.64 -8.81 -4.85
C ILE A 403 0.72 -8.82 -6.39
N GLY A 404 1.93 -8.90 -6.95
CA GLY A 404 2.14 -8.95 -8.39
C GLY A 404 1.71 -10.26 -9.08
N VAL A 405 1.54 -11.36 -8.32
CA VAL A 405 0.89 -12.58 -8.84
C VAL A 405 -0.62 -12.39 -8.83
N HIS A 406 -1.17 -11.99 -7.68
CA HIS A 406 -2.60 -11.89 -7.42
C HIS A 406 -3.30 -10.91 -8.38
N TYR A 407 -2.77 -9.68 -8.50
CA TYR A 407 -3.30 -8.65 -9.41
C TYR A 407 -2.74 -8.74 -10.84
N LYS A 408 -1.99 -9.80 -11.17
CA LYS A 408 -1.42 -10.04 -12.51
C LYS A 408 -0.54 -8.89 -13.02
N VAL A 409 0.18 -8.22 -12.11
CA VAL A 409 1.12 -7.14 -12.43
C VAL A 409 2.29 -7.72 -13.23
N LYS A 410 2.59 -7.10 -14.37
CA LYS A 410 3.67 -7.53 -15.29
C LYS A 410 4.80 -6.51 -15.43
N ALA A 411 4.58 -5.29 -14.95
CA ALA A 411 5.53 -4.20 -15.00
C ALA A 411 5.45 -3.37 -13.73
N VAL A 412 6.57 -2.77 -13.33
CA VAL A 412 6.63 -1.77 -12.26
C VAL A 412 6.00 -0.47 -12.77
N THR A 413 5.22 0.19 -11.91
CA THR A 413 4.58 1.48 -12.21
C THR A 413 5.06 2.56 -11.23
N PRO A 414 5.00 3.85 -11.60
CA PRO A 414 5.36 4.95 -10.69
C PRO A 414 4.62 4.88 -9.35
N ARG A 415 3.29 4.64 -9.40
CA ARG A 415 2.43 4.53 -8.21
C ARG A 415 2.81 3.35 -7.31
N ALA A 416 3.30 2.24 -7.88
CA ALA A 416 3.80 1.11 -7.09
C ALA A 416 5.11 1.46 -6.35
N LEU A 417 6.00 2.23 -6.98
CA LEU A 417 7.24 2.72 -6.37
C LEU A 417 6.90 3.72 -5.24
N ALA A 418 6.13 4.75 -5.53
CA ALA A 418 5.69 5.76 -4.56
C ALA A 418 4.94 5.12 -3.36
N TYR A 419 4.03 4.16 -3.60
CA TYR A 419 3.34 3.44 -2.51
C TYR A 419 4.31 2.68 -1.61
N THR A 420 5.31 2.02 -2.22
CA THR A 420 6.35 1.30 -1.47
C THR A 420 7.20 2.26 -0.65
N ALA A 421 7.53 3.43 -1.20
CA ALA A 421 8.31 4.46 -0.51
C ALA A 421 7.56 4.99 0.73
N VAL A 422 6.28 5.33 0.60
CA VAL A 422 5.45 5.74 1.75
C VAL A 422 5.37 4.63 2.82
N LEU A 423 5.15 3.37 2.43
CA LEU A 423 5.12 2.24 3.37
C LEU A 423 6.48 2.01 4.06
N ALA A 424 7.59 2.23 3.36
CA ALA A 424 8.94 2.13 3.91
C ALA A 424 9.21 3.25 4.92
N ARG A 425 8.88 4.50 4.58
CA ARG A 425 8.98 5.65 5.48
C ARG A 425 8.19 5.45 6.77
N GLU A 426 6.91 5.09 6.67
CA GLU A 426 6.02 4.80 7.81
C GLU A 426 6.47 3.58 8.64
N ALA A 427 7.33 2.72 8.10
CA ALA A 427 7.93 1.60 8.81
C ALA A 427 9.26 1.95 9.49
N LEU A 428 9.91 3.04 9.05
CA LEU A 428 11.06 3.65 9.71
C LEU A 428 10.66 4.64 10.80
N THR A 429 9.42 5.16 10.83
CA THR A 429 8.92 6.04 11.91
C THR A 429 8.39 5.26 13.11
N ALA A 430 8.26 5.94 14.26
CA ALA A 430 7.81 5.34 15.52
C ALA A 430 6.28 5.32 15.70
N HIS A 431 5.57 6.28 15.11
CA HIS A 431 4.13 6.51 15.29
C HIS A 431 3.27 5.64 14.35
N ASP A 432 1.96 5.55 14.59
CA ASP A 432 1.02 4.90 13.67
C ASP A 432 0.78 5.71 12.39
N TRP A 433 0.18 5.07 11.37
CA TRP A 433 -0.05 5.65 10.04
C TRP A 433 -0.64 7.07 10.10
N SER A 434 0.11 8.05 9.61
CA SER A 434 -0.29 9.46 9.61
C SER A 434 -0.17 10.10 8.23
N LEU A 435 -0.98 11.15 7.98
CA LEU A 435 -0.78 12.05 6.85
C LEU A 435 0.46 12.95 7.08
N MET A 436 0.66 13.37 8.33
CA MET A 436 1.76 14.24 8.76
C MET A 436 2.65 13.54 9.78
N ASP A 437 3.95 13.53 9.54
CA ASP A 437 4.99 13.15 10.49
C ASP A 437 5.89 14.37 10.71
N LEU A 438 5.78 14.97 11.90
CA LEU A 438 6.28 16.32 12.19
C LEU A 438 5.77 17.33 11.15
N ASP A 439 6.62 17.78 10.22
CA ASP A 439 6.29 18.71 9.13
C ASP A 439 6.38 18.04 7.74
N PHE A 440 6.64 16.73 7.70
CA PHE A 440 6.67 15.91 6.50
C PHE A 440 5.26 15.40 6.16
N ASN A 441 4.80 15.66 4.94
CA ASN A 441 3.48 15.25 4.45
C ASN A 441 3.61 14.03 3.53
N ASN A 442 3.11 12.87 3.97
CA ASN A 442 3.21 11.63 3.22
C ASN A 442 2.38 11.62 1.91
N CYS A 443 1.36 12.47 1.77
CA CYS A 443 0.63 12.62 0.51
C CYS A 443 1.46 13.39 -0.51
N GLN A 444 2.00 14.56 -0.13
CA GLN A 444 2.90 15.34 -1.00
C GLN A 444 4.14 14.52 -1.42
N PHE A 445 4.67 13.68 -0.53
CA PHE A 445 5.75 12.75 -0.87
C PHE A 445 5.32 11.67 -1.89
N PHE A 446 4.10 11.14 -1.79
CA PHE A 446 3.55 10.21 -2.78
C PHE A 446 3.37 10.88 -4.15
N ASP A 447 2.78 12.08 -4.16
CA ASP A 447 2.49 12.87 -5.35
C ASP A 447 3.78 13.35 -6.05
N GLY A 448 4.75 13.85 -5.28
CA GLY A 448 6.06 14.29 -5.78
C GLY A 448 6.90 13.14 -6.36
N LEU A 449 6.77 11.91 -5.85
CA LEU A 449 7.40 10.75 -6.48
C LEU A 449 6.69 10.29 -7.77
N ILE A 450 5.43 10.68 -7.99
CA ILE A 450 4.68 10.39 -9.22
C ILE A 450 4.95 11.45 -10.29
N SER A 451 5.08 12.73 -9.92
CA SER A 451 5.30 13.83 -10.88
C SER A 451 6.58 13.65 -11.69
N LEU A 452 7.60 13.01 -11.12
CA LEU A 452 8.82 12.54 -11.81
C LEU A 452 8.57 11.68 -13.05
N PHE A 453 7.39 11.05 -13.16
CA PHE A 453 6.98 10.15 -14.24
C PHE A 453 5.75 10.66 -15.01
N GLU A 454 5.43 11.96 -14.91
CA GLU A 454 4.40 12.59 -15.74
C GLU A 454 4.76 12.55 -17.23
N GLU A 455 3.74 12.61 -18.09
CA GLU A 455 3.92 12.58 -19.54
C GLU A 455 4.06 14.02 -20.10
N PRO A 456 5.00 14.27 -21.03
CA PRO A 456 5.88 13.31 -21.69
C PRO A 456 7.05 12.85 -20.82
N MET A 457 7.15 11.54 -20.53
CA MET A 457 8.16 11.00 -19.62
C MET A 457 9.58 11.34 -20.06
N THR A 458 10.39 11.81 -19.11
CA THR A 458 11.82 12.09 -19.32
C THR A 458 12.62 10.83 -19.70
N SER A 459 13.82 11.04 -20.25
CA SER A 459 14.75 9.93 -20.55
C SER A 459 15.15 9.16 -19.28
N TRP A 460 15.28 9.85 -18.15
CA TRP A 460 15.50 9.25 -16.84
C TRP A 460 14.31 8.38 -16.41
N ALA A 461 13.07 8.90 -16.45
CA ALA A 461 11.87 8.19 -16.00
C ALA A 461 11.71 6.84 -16.73
N LYS A 462 11.93 6.85 -18.04
CA LYS A 462 11.94 5.66 -18.91
C LYS A 462 13.03 4.66 -18.50
N LYS A 463 14.28 5.09 -18.36
CA LYS A 463 15.42 4.24 -17.93
C LYS A 463 15.21 3.66 -16.53
N THR A 464 14.62 4.42 -15.61
CA THR A 464 14.34 3.97 -14.24
C THR A 464 13.23 2.93 -14.22
N LEU A 465 12.13 3.11 -14.96
CA LEU A 465 11.12 2.06 -15.11
C LEU A 465 11.67 0.82 -15.82
N GLU A 466 12.53 0.96 -16.84
CA GLU A 466 13.17 -0.17 -17.52
C GLU A 466 14.07 -0.98 -16.57
N TYR A 467 14.92 -0.31 -15.78
CA TYR A 467 15.74 -0.94 -14.73
C TYR A 467 14.87 -1.72 -13.73
N TRP A 468 13.84 -1.07 -13.18
CA TRP A 468 12.94 -1.71 -12.21
C TRP A 468 12.18 -2.90 -12.80
N ASN A 469 11.82 -2.84 -14.08
CA ASN A 469 11.24 -3.98 -14.79
C ASN A 469 12.24 -5.13 -14.95
N SER A 470 13.51 -4.84 -15.26
CA SER A 470 14.54 -5.89 -15.32
C SER A 470 14.80 -6.54 -13.96
N GLU A 471 14.92 -5.76 -12.88
CA GLU A 471 15.20 -6.26 -11.52
C GLU A 471 14.05 -7.07 -10.90
N VAL A 472 12.79 -6.70 -11.17
CA VAL A 472 11.61 -7.31 -10.53
C VAL A 472 10.91 -8.35 -11.42
N TYR A 473 10.96 -8.17 -12.74
CA TYR A 473 10.18 -8.97 -13.69
C TYR A 473 11.00 -9.49 -14.89
N GLY A 474 12.33 -9.29 -14.93
CA GLY A 474 13.18 -9.69 -16.06
C GLY A 474 13.08 -11.17 -16.44
N ASN A 475 12.90 -12.05 -15.46
CA ASN A 475 12.75 -13.49 -15.63
C ASN A 475 11.34 -13.92 -16.08
N LEU A 476 10.37 -13.00 -16.08
CA LEU A 476 9.04 -13.19 -16.67
C LEU A 476 8.98 -12.76 -18.14
N SER A 477 10.05 -12.15 -18.67
CA SER A 477 10.19 -11.89 -20.11
C SER A 477 10.29 -13.20 -20.88
N PRO A 478 9.58 -13.37 -22.02
CA PRO A 478 9.77 -14.53 -22.92
C PRO A 478 11.21 -14.72 -23.41
N GLN A 479 12.05 -13.68 -23.32
CA GLN A 479 13.47 -13.72 -23.68
C GLN A 479 14.34 -14.41 -22.61
N ALA A 480 13.87 -14.50 -21.35
CA ALA A 480 14.62 -15.11 -20.25
C ALA A 480 14.64 -16.65 -20.33
N THR A 481 13.63 -17.26 -20.97
CA THR A 481 13.64 -18.69 -21.34
C THR A 481 14.58 -18.94 -22.53
N ARG A 482 15.89 -18.75 -22.31
CA ARG A 482 16.91 -19.37 -23.16
C ARG A 482 16.81 -20.88 -22.99
N ASP A 483 16.34 -21.54 -24.05
CA ASP A 483 16.18 -22.99 -24.06
C ASP A 483 17.54 -23.68 -23.86
N MET A 484 17.76 -24.22 -22.65
CA MET A 484 18.99 -24.94 -22.31
C MET A 484 19.20 -26.22 -23.15
N THR A 485 18.21 -26.61 -23.95
CA THR A 485 18.31 -27.75 -24.88
C THR A 485 19.00 -27.41 -26.21
N ASN A 486 19.47 -26.18 -26.45
CA ASN A 486 20.28 -25.73 -27.60
C ASN A 486 21.23 -26.83 -28.15
N GLY A 487 20.74 -27.64 -29.11
CA GLY A 487 21.42 -28.82 -29.66
C GLY A 487 21.73 -29.98 -28.70
N ARG A 488 21.54 -29.85 -27.38
CA ARG A 488 21.96 -30.84 -26.39
C ARG A 488 20.87 -31.88 -26.11
N GLN A 489 21.17 -33.14 -26.40
CA GLN A 489 20.31 -34.26 -25.98
C GLN A 489 20.15 -34.31 -24.46
N THR A 490 18.91 -34.41 -23.98
CA THR A 490 18.63 -34.56 -22.55
C THR A 490 19.11 -35.93 -22.05
N MET A 491 19.35 -36.06 -20.73
CA MET A 491 19.75 -37.35 -20.17
C MET A 491 18.73 -38.46 -20.43
N ALA A 492 17.42 -38.13 -20.46
CA ALA A 492 16.38 -39.07 -20.85
C ALA A 492 16.51 -39.55 -22.32
N GLN A 493 16.86 -38.64 -23.25
CA GLN A 493 17.13 -38.99 -24.66
C GLN A 493 18.42 -39.81 -24.80
N ILE A 494 19.47 -39.50 -24.04
CA ILE A 494 20.73 -40.26 -24.00
C ILE A 494 20.49 -41.69 -23.46
N ILE A 495 19.76 -41.82 -22.36
CA ILE A 495 19.40 -43.12 -21.75
C ILE A 495 18.52 -43.92 -22.72
N SER A 496 17.50 -43.30 -23.31
CA SER A 496 16.63 -43.93 -24.31
C SER A 496 17.41 -44.43 -25.53
N SER A 497 18.40 -43.65 -25.99
CA SER A 497 19.28 -44.02 -27.10
C SER A 497 20.22 -45.18 -26.72
N LYS A 498 20.78 -45.18 -25.50
CA LYS A 498 21.56 -46.30 -24.96
C LYS A 498 20.71 -47.59 -24.84
N LEU A 499 19.46 -47.49 -24.40
CA LEU A 499 18.53 -48.62 -24.28
C LEU A 499 18.13 -49.17 -25.66
N LYS A 500 17.78 -48.31 -26.63
CA LYS A 500 17.50 -48.72 -28.02
C LYS A 500 18.72 -49.40 -28.66
N ARG A 501 19.93 -48.86 -28.44
CA ARG A 501 21.19 -49.45 -28.93
C ARG A 501 21.49 -50.80 -28.27
N ARG A 502 21.24 -50.96 -26.96
CA ARG A 502 21.32 -52.26 -26.26
C ARG A 502 20.34 -53.29 -26.84
N LYS A 503 19.05 -52.93 -27.02
CA LYS A 503 18.05 -53.84 -27.64
C LYS A 503 18.49 -54.28 -29.05
N LYS A 504 19.04 -53.36 -29.87
CA LYS A 504 19.55 -53.69 -31.22
C LYS A 504 20.80 -54.58 -31.20
N VAL A 505 21.66 -54.49 -30.18
CA VAL A 505 22.82 -55.40 -30.01
C VAL A 505 22.38 -56.79 -29.53
N VAL A 506 21.43 -56.88 -28.60
CA VAL A 506 20.86 -58.16 -28.15
C VAL A 506 20.19 -58.89 -29.32
N ALA A 507 19.35 -58.19 -30.10
CA ALA A 507 18.68 -58.76 -31.27
C ALA A 507 19.66 -59.28 -32.36
N ARG A 508 20.85 -58.65 -32.50
CA ARG A 508 21.91 -59.13 -33.42
C ARG A 508 22.73 -60.29 -32.86
N ARG A 509 22.74 -60.51 -31.54
CA ARG A 509 23.36 -61.68 -30.90
C ARG A 509 22.44 -62.90 -30.94
N SER A 510 21.14 -62.72 -30.75
CA SER A 510 20.14 -63.80 -30.85
C SER A 510 19.83 -64.24 -32.29
N SER A 511 20.43 -63.60 -33.31
CA SER A 511 20.34 -63.98 -34.72
C SER A 511 21.65 -64.58 -35.27
N ALA A 512 22.61 -64.93 -34.41
CA ALA A 512 23.88 -65.53 -34.77
C ALA A 512 24.09 -66.84 -33.98
N SER A 513 23.48 -67.93 -34.49
CA SER A 513 23.68 -69.29 -33.94
C SER A 513 24.94 -69.95 -34.54
N PRO A 514 25.74 -70.69 -33.74
CA PRO A 514 26.79 -71.57 -34.23
C PRO A 514 26.22 -72.91 -34.76
N PRO A 515 27.02 -73.72 -35.50
CA PRO A 515 26.60 -75.02 -36.03
C PRO A 515 26.48 -76.13 -34.96
N ALA A 516 25.85 -77.24 -35.35
CA ALA A 516 25.21 -78.24 -34.49
C ALA A 516 26.09 -79.43 -34.02
N ASP A 517 25.59 -80.11 -32.99
CA ASP A 517 25.48 -81.58 -32.75
C ASP A 517 24.98 -81.77 -31.30
N ASP A 518 24.53 -82.92 -30.78
CA ASP A 518 23.67 -84.05 -31.22
C ASP A 518 23.45 -84.94 -29.95
N SER A 519 22.52 -85.90 -29.92
CA SER A 519 22.10 -86.74 -28.76
C SER A 519 21.16 -86.03 -27.75
N ALA A 520 19.93 -86.50 -27.48
CA ALA A 520 19.53 -87.68 -26.67
C ALA A 520 19.90 -87.54 -25.16
N GLU A 521 19.06 -87.84 -24.15
CA GLU A 521 17.86 -88.70 -24.10
C GLU A 521 16.89 -88.33 -22.92
N HIS A 522 15.73 -88.99 -22.88
CA HIS A 522 14.62 -89.07 -21.89
C HIS A 522 14.60 -88.33 -20.52
N GLY A 523 13.38 -87.87 -20.15
CA GLY A 523 12.96 -87.62 -18.75
C GLY A 523 11.54 -87.03 -18.62
N GLN A 524 10.57 -87.79 -18.09
CA GLN A 524 9.14 -87.39 -17.95
C GLN A 524 8.75 -86.97 -16.51
N GLY A 525 7.68 -86.16 -16.38
CA GLY A 525 6.94 -85.92 -15.12
C GLY A 525 6.64 -84.43 -14.89
N ARG A 526 5.37 -83.97 -14.97
CA ARG A 526 4.33 -83.94 -13.89
C ARG A 526 4.70 -83.01 -12.71
N SER A 527 3.80 -82.20 -12.14
CA SER A 527 2.41 -81.75 -12.50
C SER A 527 1.95 -80.75 -11.42
N ASP A 528 0.95 -79.92 -11.73
CA ASP A 528 0.03 -79.23 -10.80
C ASP A 528 0.66 -78.15 -9.88
N ASP A 529 0.16 -76.89 -9.88
CA ASP A 529 -1.07 -76.40 -9.22
C ASP A 529 -1.00 -76.64 -7.69
N THR A 530 -1.21 -75.67 -6.80
CA THR A 530 -2.23 -74.60 -6.75
C THR A 530 -1.83 -73.48 -5.77
N ASP A 531 -2.49 -72.31 -5.85
CA ASP A 531 -3.19 -71.54 -4.79
C ASP A 531 -2.61 -71.41 -3.34
N ASP A 532 -2.91 -70.38 -2.54
CA ASP A 532 -3.47 -69.01 -2.64
C ASP A 532 -3.54 -68.50 -1.16
N ILE A 533 -3.99 -67.26 -0.90
CA ILE A 533 -4.45 -66.73 0.42
C ILE A 533 -3.36 -66.68 1.54
N VAL A 534 -3.35 -65.85 2.61
CA VAL A 534 -4.22 -64.75 3.08
C VAL A 534 -3.35 -63.60 3.65
N ASP A 535 -3.82 -62.40 3.40
CA ASP A 535 -3.89 -61.22 4.27
C ASP A 535 -3.71 -61.42 5.80
N SER A 536 -2.93 -60.54 6.44
CA SER A 536 -3.29 -59.92 7.74
C SER A 536 -2.39 -58.73 8.10
N SER A 537 -3.00 -57.72 8.72
CA SER A 537 -2.41 -56.46 9.14
C SER A 537 -1.86 -56.51 10.59
N GLY A 538 -0.95 -55.60 10.95
CA GLY A 538 -0.40 -55.54 12.31
C GLY A 538 0.55 -54.37 12.56
N SER A 539 0.00 -53.24 13.03
CA SER A 539 0.79 -52.09 13.50
C SER A 539 1.48 -52.39 14.83
N GLY A 540 2.74 -51.95 15.00
CA GLY A 540 3.46 -52.08 16.28
C GLY A 540 4.67 -51.15 16.37
N SER A 541 4.74 -50.34 17.43
CA SER A 541 5.73 -49.27 17.59
C SER A 541 6.99 -49.69 18.35
N GLY A 542 8.15 -49.42 17.74
CA GLY A 542 9.35 -48.81 18.35
C GLY A 542 9.98 -49.37 19.64
N THR A 543 11.28 -49.65 19.55
CA THR A 543 12.25 -49.45 20.65
C THR A 543 13.59 -48.92 20.11
N SER A 544 14.34 -48.31 21.03
CA SER A 544 15.66 -47.67 20.90
C SER A 544 16.81 -48.60 20.57
N ASP A 545 17.87 -48.07 19.93
CA ASP A 545 19.26 -48.38 20.31
C ASP A 545 20.28 -47.29 19.89
N VAL A 546 21.43 -47.26 20.58
CA VAL A 546 22.46 -46.18 20.60
C VAL A 546 23.83 -46.81 20.92
N PRO A 547 25.02 -46.24 20.57
CA PRO A 547 25.54 -45.63 19.34
C PRO A 547 26.65 -46.56 18.72
N PRO A 548 27.65 -46.05 17.95
CA PRO A 548 28.92 -45.70 18.61
C PRO A 548 29.61 -44.42 18.06
N ARG A 549 30.84 -44.19 18.53
CA ARG A 549 31.57 -42.90 18.62
C ARG A 549 32.89 -42.93 17.81
N ALA A 550 33.48 -41.74 17.62
CA ALA A 550 34.86 -41.45 17.15
C ALA A 550 35.06 -41.43 15.61
N SER A 551 35.98 -40.65 15.01
CA SER A 551 37.09 -39.83 15.56
C SER A 551 37.33 -38.57 14.70
N SER A 552 37.88 -37.51 15.30
CA SER A 552 38.58 -36.43 14.55
C SER A 552 39.94 -36.92 14.03
N PRO A 553 40.51 -36.23 13.02
CA PRO A 553 41.81 -35.61 13.28
C PRO A 553 41.91 -34.15 12.80
N SER A 554 42.87 -33.43 13.38
CA SER A 554 43.08 -31.98 13.22
C SER A 554 44.14 -31.66 12.12
N PRO A 555 44.78 -30.48 12.02
CA PRO A 555 44.99 -29.85 10.71
C PRO A 555 46.43 -29.97 10.18
N SER A 556 46.63 -29.53 8.95
CA SER A 556 47.96 -29.21 8.40
C SER A 556 47.94 -27.83 7.75
N GLY A 557 49.01 -27.06 7.97
CA GLY A 557 49.26 -25.76 7.35
C GLY A 557 50.63 -25.75 6.65
N SER A 558 51.24 -24.55 6.56
CA SER A 558 52.50 -24.23 5.85
C SER A 558 52.34 -24.13 4.32
N GLY A 559 52.93 -23.16 3.61
CA GLY A 559 53.77 -22.01 3.99
C GLY A 559 53.61 -20.89 2.93
N ALA A 560 53.94 -19.61 3.17
CA ALA A 560 55.25 -18.99 3.49
C ALA A 560 55.90 -18.32 2.25
N GLY A 561 56.31 -17.05 2.40
CA GLY A 561 56.98 -16.21 1.39
C GLY A 561 56.53 -14.74 1.50
N THR A 562 57.09 -13.82 2.30
CA THR A 562 58.47 -13.26 2.48
C THR A 562 58.92 -12.23 1.42
N GLY A 563 59.22 -10.99 1.87
CA GLY A 563 59.82 -9.87 1.14
C GLY A 563 59.04 -8.56 1.36
N SER A 564 59.40 -7.64 2.28
CA SER A 564 60.52 -6.65 2.22
C SER A 564 60.30 -5.58 1.13
N SER A 565 60.43 -4.26 1.32
CA SER A 565 61.15 -3.44 2.32
C SER A 565 60.66 -1.95 2.34
N SER A 566 60.61 -1.25 3.50
CA SER A 566 61.53 -0.16 3.97
C SER A 566 61.22 1.32 3.61
N GLY A 567 61.34 2.22 4.60
CA GLY A 567 61.31 3.71 4.48
C GLY A 567 60.12 4.33 5.24
N SER A 568 60.21 5.12 6.34
CA SER A 568 61.28 5.87 7.06
C SER A 568 61.62 7.28 6.55
N SER A 569 60.89 8.29 7.06
CA SER A 569 61.29 9.69 7.34
C SER A 569 60.05 10.39 7.93
N ASP A 570 59.99 10.79 9.20
CA ASP A 570 60.61 11.97 9.86
C ASP A 570 59.88 13.31 9.59
N ALA A 571 59.53 13.96 10.70
CA ALA A 571 59.29 15.41 10.97
C ALA A 571 58.62 16.33 9.92
N GLU A 572 57.50 16.94 10.30
CA GLU A 572 57.45 18.22 11.07
C GLU A 572 56.22 18.27 11.98
#